data_AF-A0A951UK65-F1
#
_entry.id   AF-A0A951UK65-F1
#
_cell.length_a   1.000
_cell.length_b   1.000
_cell.length_c   1.000
_cell.angle_alpha   90.00
_cell.angle_beta   90.00
_cell.angle_gamma   90.00
#
_symmetry.space_group_name_H-M   'P 1'
#
loop_
_entity.id
_entity.type
_entity.pdbx_description
1 polymer ?
#
loop_
_entity_poly.entity_id
_entity_poly.type
_entity_poly.pdbx_seq_one_letter_code
_entity_poly.pdbx_strand_id
1 'polypeptide(L)' 'MNKKWAVKRITLNLTASEMKYLEEYCQRTGRPATDVIRELIRSLEINKAEGVNHKVNQSEQLIQQ' A
#
# COMPACT_ATOMS: atom_id res chain seq x y z
N MET A 1 -16.12 -5.07 8.11
CA MET A 1 -16.10 -3.70 8.66
C MET A 1 -16.33 -2.72 7.52
N ASN A 2 -17.40 -1.94 7.61
CA ASN A 2 -17.82 -0.97 6.59
C ASN A 2 -16.84 0.23 6.56
N LYS A 3 -15.69 0.11 5.87
CA LYS A 3 -14.82 1.25 5.58
C LYS A 3 -15.52 2.09 4.52
N LYS A 4 -16.43 2.96 4.96
CA LYS A 4 -16.96 4.08 4.16
C LYS A 4 -15.75 4.78 3.56
N TRP A 5 -15.63 4.77 2.24
CA TRP A 5 -14.46 5.26 1.51
C TRP A 5 -14.36 6.77 1.71
N ALA A 6 -13.75 7.18 2.82
CA ALA A 6 -13.47 8.57 3.06
C ALA A 6 -12.41 8.97 2.03
N VAL A 7 -12.77 9.87 1.12
CA VAL A 7 -11.80 10.53 0.25
C VAL A 7 -10.81 11.24 1.18
N LYS A 8 -9.58 10.75 1.23
CA LYS A 8 -8.48 11.36 2.00
C LYS A 8 -7.59 12.12 1.04
N ARG A 9 -7.29 13.38 1.38
CA ARG A 9 -6.31 14.19 0.65
C ARG A 9 -4.90 13.85 1.14
N ILE A 10 -3.98 13.62 0.22
CA ILE A 10 -2.55 13.49 0.49
C ILE A 10 -1.82 14.65 -0.17
N THR A 11 -0.84 15.21 0.53
CA THR A 11 0.11 16.19 -0.03
C THR A 11 1.46 15.49 -0.09
N LEU A 12 2.11 15.55 -1.25
CA LEU A 12 3.40 14.91 -1.50
C LEU A 12 4.39 16.01 -1.89
N ASN A 13 5.57 15.99 -1.28
CA ASN A 13 6.68 16.81 -1.74
C ASN A 13 7.50 15.97 -2.72
N LEU A 14 7.70 16.48 -3.92
CA LEU A 14 8.49 15.83 -4.96
C LEU A 14 9.70 16.72 -5.26
N THR A 15 10.84 16.10 -5.53
CA THR A 15 11.99 16.82 -6.09
C THR A 15 11.67 17.29 -7.51
N ALA A 16 12.40 18.30 -7.99
CA ALA A 16 12.22 18.81 -9.36
C ALA A 16 12.38 17.71 -10.42
N SER A 17 13.30 16.77 -10.20
CA SER A 17 13.51 15.63 -11.10
C SER A 17 12.32 14.68 -11.11
N GLU A 18 11.79 14.30 -9.94
CA GLU A 18 10.61 13.42 -9.84
C GLU A 18 9.37 14.07 -10.44
N MET A 19 9.18 15.36 -10.21
CA MET A 19 8.08 16.12 -10.82
C MET A 19 8.18 16.09 -12.34
N LYS A 20 9.36 16.34 -12.91
CA LYS A 20 9.59 16.31 -14.36
C LYS A 20 9.23 14.95 -14.97
N TYR A 21 9.64 13.85 -14.33
CA TYR A 21 9.30 12.50 -14.80
C TYR A 21 7.79 12.26 -14.78
N LEU A 22 7.11 12.68 -13.70
CA LEU A 22 5.66 12.55 -13.59
C LEU A 22 4.94 13.38 -14.67
N GLU A 23 5.37 14.62 -14.91
CA GLU A 23 4.80 15.49 -15.96
C GLU A 23 4.97 14.90 -17.36
N GLU A 24 6.18 14.46 -17.72
CA GLU A 24 6.46 13.89 -19.04
C GLU A 24 5.62 12.62 -19.27
N TYR A 25 5.50 11.76 -18.25
CA TYR A 25 4.66 10.57 -18.34
C TYR A 25 3.17 10.92 -18.50
N CYS A 26 2.68 11.90 -17.74
CA CYS A 26 1.29 12.37 -17.86
C CYS A 26 1.02 12.97 -19.25
N GLN A 27 1.94 13.77 -19.79
CA GLN A 27 1.83 14.34 -21.14
C GLN A 27 1.80 13.25 -22.21
N ARG A 28 2.68 12.25 -22.11
CA ARG A 28 2.77 11.16 -23.09
C ARG A 28 1.55 10.24 -23.06
N THR A 29 0.98 10.00 -21.88
CA THR A 29 -0.14 9.05 -21.71
C THR A 29 -1.50 9.72 -21.71
N GLY A 30 -1.56 11.05 -21.56
CA GLY A 30 -2.80 11.81 -21.40
C GLY A 30 -3.50 11.56 -20.05
N ARG A 31 -2.85 10.89 -19.10
CA ARG A 31 -3.44 10.55 -17.80
C ARG A 31 -3.15 11.64 -16.77
N PRO A 32 -4.10 11.96 -15.88
CA PRO A 32 -3.85 12.90 -14.80
C PRO A 32 -2.90 12.29 -13.75
N ALA A 33 -2.06 13.14 -13.17
CA ALA A 33 -1.07 12.74 -12.16
C ALA A 33 -1.67 11.92 -11.01
N THR A 34 -2.90 12.25 -10.57
CA THR A 34 -3.59 11.53 -9.51
C THR A 34 -3.88 10.06 -9.87
N ASP A 35 -4.23 9.76 -11.12
CA ASP A 35 -4.49 8.38 -11.53
C ASP A 35 -3.21 7.59 -11.69
N VAL A 36 -2.16 8.22 -12.21
CA VAL A 36 -0.82 7.63 -12.28
C VAL A 36 -0.32 7.28 -10.87
N ILE A 37 -0.36 8.23 -9.93
CA ILE A 37 0.04 7.99 -8.54
C ILE A 37 -0.81 6.89 -7.89
N ARG A 38 -2.14 6.91 -8.10
CA ARG A 38 -3.04 5.90 -7.53
C ARG A 38 -2.77 4.50 -8.08
N GLU A 39 -2.45 4.40 -9.36
CA GLU A 39 -2.07 3.14 -9.99
C GLU A 39 -0.75 2.63 -9.43
N LEU A 40 0.27 3.48 -9.34
CA LEU A 40 1.56 3.12 -8.75
C LEU A 40 1.41 2.63 -7.30
N ILE A 41 0.58 3.31 -6.51
CA ILE A 41 0.25 2.88 -5.14
C ILE A 41 -0.42 1.50 -5.13
N ARG A 42 -1.31 1.20 -6.08
CA ARG A 42 -2.00 -0.10 -6.17
C ARG A 42 -1.09 -1.22 -6.65
N SER A 43 -0.06 -0.90 -7.43
CA SER A 43 0.94 -1.88 -7.87
C SER A 43 1.99 -2.18 -6.79
N LEU A 44 2.02 -1.45 -5.68
CA LEU A 44 2.92 -1.77 -4.57
C LEU A 44 2.52 -3.14 -3.99
N GLU A 45 3.37 -4.14 -4.19
CA GLU A 45 3.24 -5.45 -3.55
C GLU A 45 3.52 -5.29 -2.06
N ILE A 46 2.45 -5.22 -1.26
CA ILE A 46 2.58 -5.38 0.18
C ILE A 46 2.84 -6.87 0.38
N ASN A 47 4.11 -7.25 0.50
CA ASN A 47 4.48 -8.56 1.05
C ASN A 47 3.65 -8.74 2.31
N LYS A 48 2.67 -9.63 2.27
CA LYS A 48 1.82 -9.97 3.39
C LYS A 48 2.67 -10.82 4.35
N ALA A 49 3.69 -10.20 4.93
CA ALA A 49 4.31 -10.71 6.13
C ALA A 49 3.40 -10.32 7.28
N GLU A 50 2.49 -11.25 7.58
CA GLU A 50 2.03 -11.57 8.93
C GLU A 50 1.36 -10.45 9.74
N GLY A 51 0.03 -10.54 9.83
CA GLY A 51 -0.63 -10.13 11.06
C GLY A 51 -0.03 -10.94 12.21
N VAL A 52 0.65 -10.26 13.13
CA VAL A 52 1.10 -10.82 14.40
C VAL A 52 -0.13 -11.34 15.15
N ASN A 53 -0.44 -12.62 15.01
CA ASN A 53 -1.26 -13.37 15.92
C ASN A 53 -0.32 -14.24 16.75
N HIS A 54 0.05 -13.72 17.92
CA HIS A 54 0.74 -14.47 18.96
C HIS A 54 -0.19 -15.60 19.43
N LYS A 55 -0.12 -16.76 18.79
CA LYS A 55 -0.67 -18.00 19.35
C LYS A 55 0.41 -18.54 20.29
N VAL A 56 0.28 -18.20 21.56
CA VAL A 56 0.92 -18.92 22.66
C VAL A 56 0.47 -20.37 22.54
N ASN A 57 1.38 -21.27 22.19
CA ASN A 57 1.11 -22.70 22.17
C ASN A 57 1.04 -23.19 23.61
N GLN A 58 -0.17 -23.23 24.17
CA GLN A 58 -0.49 -23.99 25.36
C GLN A 58 -0.91 -25.40 24.92
N SER A 59 0.06 -26.31 24.81
CA SER A 59 -0.19 -27.75 24.77
C SER A 59 1.09 -28.53 25.06
N GLU A 60 1.66 -28.31 26.26
CA GLU A 60 2.23 -29.41 27.02
C GLU A 60 1.11 -29.94 27.93
N GLN A 61 0.30 -30.86 27.40
CA GLN A 61 -0.32 -31.86 28.26
C GLN A 61 -0.75 -33.08 27.45
N LEU A 62 -0.31 -34.22 27.98
CA LEU A 62 -0.83 -35.57 27.81
C LEU A 62 -0.13 -36.48 26.77
N ILE A 63 1.06 -36.95 27.15
CA ILE A 63 1.43 -38.36 26.87
C ILE A 63 1.20 -39.10 28.20
N GLN A 64 0.04 -39.75 28.33
CA GLN A 64 -0.24 -40.73 29.37
C GLN A 64 0.56 -42.01 29.06
N GLN A 65 1.33 -42.48 30.05
CA GLN A 65 1.55 -43.92 30.27
C GLN A 65 0.60 -44.36 31.37
#